data_AF-A0A9E3N3D8-F1
#
_entry.id   AF-A0A9E3N3D8-F1
#
_cell.length_a   1.000
_cell.length_b   1.000
_cell.length_c   1.000
_cell.angle_alpha   90.00
_cell.angle_beta   90.00
_cell.angle_gamma   90.00
#
_symmetry.space_group_name_H-M   'P 1'
#
loop_
_entity.id
_entity.type
_entity.pdbx_description
1 polymer ?
#
loop_
_entity_poly.entity_id
_entity_poly.type
_entity_poly.pdbx_seq_one_letter_code
_entity_poly.pdbx_strand_id
1 'polypeptide(L)'
;ANGQRFDRDKIKFVYGQGTGISDYNKTNALIPCRTLAADNSHYKIGTVIYIPGFDGKICPQNGKPVDGCFIVGDTGSAIKGKGRFDIFTGECAHYDSKVHVCRDSANAAFNVPPNTEFWVVPRESELAGALRREVDSFIDNGWTPVSPTSLYTTR
;
A
#
# COMPACT_ATOMS: atom_id res chain seq x y z
N ALA A 1 9.11 26.89 14.64
CA ALA A 1 9.62 26.23 13.43
C ALA A 1 8.83 26.74 12.23
N ASN A 2 9.49 27.35 11.26
CA ASN A 2 8.86 28.01 10.11
C ASN A 2 8.54 27.00 8.98
N GLY A 3 7.92 25.88 9.36
CA GLY A 3 7.54 24.82 8.42
C GLY A 3 6.07 24.96 8.02
N GLN A 4 5.78 24.87 6.72
CA GLN A 4 4.42 24.70 6.22
C GLN A 4 3.95 23.28 6.56
N ARG A 5 2.85 23.15 7.30
CA ARG A 5 2.22 21.85 7.57
C ARG A 5 1.42 21.45 6.32
N PHE A 6 1.66 20.25 5.82
CA PHE A 6 0.88 19.66 4.74
C PHE A 6 -0.05 18.59 5.32
N ASP A 7 -1.22 18.43 4.70
CA ASP A 7 -2.08 17.28 4.95
C ASP A 7 -1.37 16.02 4.46
N ARG A 8 -0.94 15.17 5.39
CA ARG A 8 -0.13 13.99 5.08
C ARG A 8 -0.87 13.02 4.17
N ASP A 9 -2.20 12.98 4.21
CA ASP A 9 -2.98 12.08 3.34
C ASP A 9 -3.07 12.57 1.88
N LYS A 10 -2.45 13.72 1.56
CA LYS A 10 -2.51 14.38 0.24
C LYS A 10 -1.14 14.67 -0.38
N ILE A 11 -0.07 14.15 0.22
CA ILE A 11 1.28 14.27 -0.33
C ILE A 11 1.47 13.13 -1.34
N LYS A 12 2.07 13.44 -2.50
CA LYS A 12 2.46 12.41 -3.46
C LYS A 12 3.55 11.54 -2.83
N PHE A 13 3.40 10.21 -2.89
CA PHE A 13 4.37 9.24 -2.37
C PHE A 13 4.67 9.34 -0.87
N VAL A 14 3.68 9.70 -0.05
CA VAL A 14 3.81 9.78 1.43
C VAL A 14 4.53 8.59 2.02
N TYR A 15 4.23 7.42 1.49
CA TYR A 15 4.71 6.15 2.00
C TYR A 15 5.82 5.53 1.15
N GLY A 16 6.25 6.21 0.07
CA GLY A 16 7.29 5.75 -0.84
C GLY A 16 6.79 5.45 -2.26
N GLN A 17 7.76 5.08 -3.09
CA GLN A 17 7.59 4.71 -4.49
C GLN A 17 7.88 3.23 -4.67
N GLY A 18 7.00 2.53 -5.37
CA GLY A 18 7.20 1.17 -5.82
C GLY A 18 7.93 1.11 -7.16
N THR A 19 7.77 -0.02 -7.86
CA THR A 19 8.49 -0.32 -9.09
C THR A 19 7.58 -0.23 -10.32
N GLY A 20 8.03 0.55 -11.31
CA GLY A 20 7.42 0.59 -12.65
C GLY A 20 6.13 1.43 -12.74
N ILE A 21 5.81 1.88 -13.94
CA ILE A 21 4.56 2.55 -14.29
C ILE A 21 3.91 1.75 -15.41
N SER A 22 2.58 1.61 -15.37
CA SER A 22 1.79 1.02 -16.44
C SER A 22 0.43 1.70 -16.55
N ASP A 23 -0.35 1.35 -17.56
CA ASP A 23 -1.76 1.78 -17.68
C ASP A 23 -2.62 1.36 -16.47
N TYR A 24 -2.10 0.44 -15.65
CA TYR A 24 -2.78 -0.18 -14.50
C TYR A 24 -2.09 0.11 -13.15
N ASN A 25 -1.07 0.97 -13.15
CA ASN A 25 -0.41 1.54 -11.98
C ASN A 25 0.29 2.82 -12.46
N LYS A 26 -0.47 3.91 -12.58
CA LYS A 26 0.00 5.11 -13.30
C LYS A 26 0.96 5.93 -12.45
N THR A 27 0.84 5.80 -11.14
CA THR A 27 1.51 6.68 -10.20
C THR A 27 2.76 6.08 -9.62
N ASN A 28 2.86 4.75 -9.55
CA ASN A 28 3.85 3.97 -8.78
C ASN A 28 3.89 4.23 -7.27
N ALA A 29 2.82 4.81 -6.72
CA ALA A 29 2.75 5.08 -5.28
C ALA A 29 2.48 3.82 -4.47
N LEU A 30 3.18 3.68 -3.35
CA LEU A 30 2.89 2.65 -2.37
C LEU A 30 1.76 3.12 -1.47
N ILE A 31 0.67 2.35 -1.45
CA ILE A 31 -0.49 2.60 -0.59
C ILE A 31 -0.58 1.50 0.47
N PRO A 32 -0.51 1.86 1.76
CA PRO A 32 -0.61 0.93 2.87
C PRO A 32 -1.83 0.02 2.75
N CYS A 33 -1.60 -1.28 2.87
CA CYS A 33 -2.59 -2.34 2.84
C CYS A 33 -3.40 -2.44 1.53
N ARG A 34 -2.97 -1.73 0.47
CA ARG A 34 -3.48 -1.87 -0.89
C ARG A 34 -2.42 -2.34 -1.86
N THR A 35 -1.15 -2.01 -1.61
CA THR A 35 -0.04 -2.36 -2.49
C THR A 35 0.71 -3.57 -1.97
N LEU A 36 1.15 -4.46 -2.86
CA LEU A 36 2.09 -5.53 -2.53
C LEU A 36 3.23 -5.61 -3.54
N ALA A 37 4.34 -6.18 -3.08
CA ALA A 37 5.45 -6.60 -3.92
C ALA A 37 5.27 -8.05 -4.37
N ALA A 38 5.62 -8.33 -5.63
CA ALA A 38 5.54 -9.67 -6.21
C ALA A 38 6.69 -9.94 -7.20
N ASP A 39 6.84 -11.20 -7.61
CA ASP A 39 7.74 -11.57 -8.69
C ASP A 39 7.16 -11.17 -10.06
N ASN A 40 7.79 -10.19 -10.72
CA ASN A 40 7.34 -9.65 -12.00
C ASN A 40 7.41 -10.64 -13.19
N SER A 41 8.10 -11.78 -13.03
CA SER A 41 8.02 -12.87 -14.01
C SER A 41 6.66 -13.58 -14.00
N HIS A 42 5.96 -13.56 -12.85
CA HIS A 42 4.66 -14.19 -12.65
C HIS A 42 3.50 -13.18 -12.62
N TYR A 43 3.68 -12.02 -12.00
CA TYR A 43 2.62 -11.02 -11.80
C TYR A 43 3.11 -9.64 -12.24
N LYS A 44 2.54 -9.12 -13.33
CA LYS A 44 2.91 -7.80 -13.85
C LYS A 44 2.40 -6.69 -12.94
N ILE A 45 3.11 -5.57 -12.93
CA ILE A 45 2.67 -4.34 -12.25
C ILE A 45 1.23 -3.97 -12.67
N GLY A 46 0.37 -3.70 -11.69
CA GLY A 46 -1.06 -3.43 -11.85
C GLY A 46 -1.97 -4.67 -11.81
N THR A 47 -1.40 -5.87 -11.64
CA THR A 47 -2.17 -7.09 -11.35
C THR A 47 -2.85 -6.96 -10.00
N VAL A 48 -4.13 -7.35 -9.92
CA VAL A 48 -4.87 -7.38 -8.66
C VAL A 48 -4.92 -8.81 -8.13
N ILE A 49 -4.52 -8.97 -6.88
CA ILE A 49 -4.47 -10.23 -6.15
C ILE A 49 -5.50 -10.16 -5.03
N TYR A 50 -6.39 -11.15 -4.98
CA TYR A 50 -7.31 -11.34 -3.87
C TYR A 50 -6.79 -12.43 -2.93
N ILE A 51 -6.73 -12.13 -1.63
CA ILE A 51 -6.32 -13.04 -0.56
C ILE A 51 -7.44 -13.02 0.51
N PRO A 52 -8.37 -13.99 0.52
CA PRO A 52 -9.54 -13.99 1.42
C PRO A 52 -9.15 -14.05 2.89
N GLY A 53 -8.01 -14.68 3.21
CA GLY A 53 -7.49 -14.69 4.58
C GLY A 53 -7.14 -13.29 5.11
N PHE A 54 -7.24 -12.25 4.29
CA PHE A 54 -7.04 -10.85 4.66
C PHE A 54 -8.32 -10.04 4.69
N ASP A 55 -9.43 -10.55 4.17
CA ASP A 55 -10.72 -9.86 4.22
C ASP A 55 -11.11 -9.57 5.69
N GLY A 56 -11.47 -8.32 5.97
CA GLY A 56 -11.80 -7.81 7.29
C GLY A 56 -10.60 -7.54 8.21
N LYS A 57 -9.35 -7.82 7.82
CA LYS A 57 -8.18 -7.47 8.65
C LYS A 57 -8.02 -5.96 8.76
N ILE A 58 -7.65 -5.50 9.96
CA ILE A 58 -7.43 -4.07 10.24
C ILE A 58 -6.06 -3.64 9.74
N CYS A 59 -6.02 -2.73 8.77
CA CYS A 59 -4.79 -2.15 8.27
C CYS A 59 -4.05 -1.40 9.39
N PRO A 60 -2.81 -1.76 9.73
CA PRO A 60 -2.09 -1.17 10.86
C PRO A 60 -1.82 0.34 10.70
N GLN A 61 -1.71 0.83 9.46
CA GLN A 61 -1.39 2.24 9.19
C GLN A 61 -2.56 3.21 9.40
N ASN A 62 -3.80 2.78 9.11
CA ASN A 62 -4.97 3.65 9.10
C ASN A 62 -6.15 3.14 9.93
N GLY A 63 -6.05 1.95 10.52
CA GLY A 63 -7.07 1.36 11.40
C GLY A 63 -8.35 0.91 10.68
N LYS A 64 -8.38 0.87 9.34
CA LYS A 64 -9.56 0.47 8.57
C LYS A 64 -9.49 -1.00 8.14
N PRO A 65 -10.64 -1.70 8.05
CA PRO A 65 -10.66 -3.04 7.48
C PRO A 65 -10.27 -3.03 6.00
N VAL A 66 -9.59 -4.08 5.55
CA VAL A 66 -9.31 -4.33 4.12
C VAL A 66 -10.28 -5.35 3.55
N ASP A 67 -10.49 -5.31 2.23
CA ASP A 67 -11.37 -6.23 1.47
C ASP A 67 -10.60 -7.43 0.89
N GLY A 68 -9.38 -7.68 1.36
CA GLY A 68 -8.50 -8.74 0.87
C GLY A 68 -7.90 -8.51 -0.53
N CYS A 69 -8.18 -7.37 -1.18
CA CYS A 69 -7.64 -7.06 -2.50
C CYS A 69 -6.39 -6.17 -2.44
N PHE A 70 -5.39 -6.55 -3.21
CA PHE A 70 -4.10 -5.86 -3.29
C PHE A 70 -3.67 -5.71 -4.75
N ILE A 71 -3.00 -4.62 -5.06
CA ILE A 71 -2.40 -4.35 -6.37
C ILE A 71 -0.89 -4.61 -6.31
N VAL A 72 -0.35 -5.28 -7.34
CA VAL A 72 1.09 -5.40 -7.54
C VAL A 72 1.63 -4.04 -7.95
N GLY A 73 2.24 -3.33 -7.00
CA GLY A 73 2.85 -2.02 -7.23
C GLY A 73 4.36 -2.01 -7.03
N ASP A 74 4.95 -3.12 -6.61
CA ASP A 74 6.38 -3.20 -6.33
C ASP A 74 7.00 -4.57 -6.61
N THR A 75 8.33 -4.63 -6.55
CA THR A 75 9.13 -5.85 -6.66
C THR A 75 10.25 -5.85 -5.62
N GLY A 76 10.69 -7.03 -5.20
CA GLY A 76 11.82 -7.16 -4.27
C GLY A 76 12.80 -8.26 -4.72
N SER A 77 14.09 -8.07 -4.43
CA SER A 77 15.11 -9.08 -4.74
C SER A 77 14.86 -10.42 -4.04
N ALA A 78 14.27 -10.40 -2.85
CA ALA A 78 13.88 -11.58 -2.06
C ALA A 78 12.46 -12.09 -2.34
N ILE A 79 11.67 -11.38 -3.17
CA ILE A 79 10.28 -11.74 -3.48
C ILE A 79 10.29 -12.50 -4.82
N LYS A 80 10.41 -13.83 -4.73
CA LYS A 80 10.60 -14.72 -5.89
C LYS A 80 9.62 -15.88 -5.89
N GLY A 81 9.16 -16.23 -7.10
CA GLY A 81 8.29 -17.36 -7.36
C GLY A 81 6.79 -17.06 -7.25
N LYS A 82 6.00 -18.04 -7.69
CA LYS A 82 4.53 -17.98 -7.70
C LYS A 82 3.98 -17.96 -6.28
N GLY A 83 3.12 -16.98 -5.98
CA GLY A 83 2.40 -16.89 -4.71
C GLY A 83 3.23 -16.30 -3.56
N ARG A 84 4.45 -15.80 -3.85
CA ARG A 84 5.25 -15.04 -2.89
C ARG A 84 4.88 -13.56 -2.98
N PHE A 85 4.29 -13.04 -1.92
CA PHE A 85 3.88 -11.65 -1.81
C PHE A 85 4.43 -11.00 -0.54
N ASP A 86 4.66 -9.69 -0.60
CA ASP A 86 4.97 -8.87 0.57
C ASP A 86 4.05 -7.65 0.56
N ILE A 87 3.12 -7.58 1.52
CA ILE A 87 2.12 -6.52 1.54
C ILE A 87 2.72 -5.29 2.21
N PHE A 88 2.68 -4.17 1.50
CA PHE A 88 3.16 -2.91 2.03
C PHE A 88 2.17 -2.41 3.09
N THR A 89 2.58 -2.37 4.36
CA THR A 89 1.73 -1.97 5.48
C THR A 89 1.87 -0.50 5.88
N GLY A 90 2.72 0.28 5.21
CA GLY A 90 2.99 1.68 5.55
C GLY A 90 4.28 1.88 6.33
N GLU A 91 4.31 2.92 7.16
CA GLU A 91 5.46 3.21 8.01
C GLU A 91 5.61 2.16 9.12
N CYS A 92 6.84 1.99 9.58
CA CYS A 92 7.16 1.10 10.68
C CYS A 92 7.92 1.87 11.77
N ALA A 93 7.37 1.90 12.97
CA ALA A 93 7.99 2.58 14.09
C ALA A 93 9.28 1.85 14.56
N HIS A 94 9.28 0.52 14.49
CA HIS A 94 10.41 -0.32 14.89
C HIS A 94 11.05 -1.02 13.69
N TYR A 95 11.48 -0.25 12.69
CA TYR A 95 12.18 -0.78 11.52
C TYR A 95 13.65 -1.10 11.85
N ASP A 96 14.05 -2.35 11.62
CA ASP A 96 15.45 -2.78 11.74
C ASP A 96 16.13 -2.67 10.38
N SER A 97 16.92 -1.61 10.20
CA SER A 97 17.62 -1.32 8.95
C SER A 97 18.74 -2.30 8.61
N LYS A 98 19.25 -3.09 9.58
CA LYS A 98 20.32 -4.05 9.32
C LYS A 98 19.81 -5.30 8.62
N VAL A 99 18.60 -5.73 8.96
CA VAL A 99 17.96 -6.92 8.40
C VAL A 99 16.74 -6.60 7.53
N HIS A 100 16.42 -5.31 7.37
CA HIS A 100 15.30 -4.79 6.59
C HIS A 100 13.93 -5.35 7.02
N VAL A 101 13.68 -5.44 8.33
CA VAL A 101 12.44 -6.02 8.90
C VAL A 101 11.70 -4.99 9.73
N CYS A 102 10.38 -4.91 9.54
CA CYS A 102 9.50 -4.21 10.48
C CYS A 102 9.17 -5.10 11.68
N ARG A 103 9.39 -4.58 12.90
CA ARG A 103 9.13 -5.32 14.16
C ARG A 103 7.82 -4.93 14.84
N ASP A 104 7.01 -4.07 14.23
CA ASP A 104 5.70 -3.70 14.76
C ASP A 104 4.77 -4.93 14.72
N SER A 105 4.22 -5.30 15.88
CA SER A 105 3.38 -6.50 16.02
C SER A 105 2.12 -6.44 15.16
N ALA A 106 1.56 -5.25 14.96
CA ALA A 106 0.39 -5.04 14.10
C ALA A 106 0.68 -5.36 12.62
N ASN A 107 1.94 -5.21 12.17
CA ASN A 107 2.32 -5.52 10.79
C ASN A 107 2.47 -7.03 10.58
N ALA A 108 2.73 -7.81 11.64
CA ALA A 108 2.85 -9.27 11.53
C ALA A 108 1.55 -9.94 11.05
N ALA A 109 0.39 -9.33 11.32
CA ALA A 109 -0.90 -9.81 10.81
C ALA A 109 -1.01 -9.77 9.28
N PHE A 110 -0.14 -8.99 8.62
CA PHE A 110 -0.08 -8.83 7.18
C PHE A 110 1.03 -9.62 6.49
N ASN A 111 1.79 -10.41 7.23
CA ASN A 111 2.69 -11.38 6.63
C ASN A 111 1.88 -12.39 5.82
N VAL A 112 2.35 -12.73 4.61
CA VAL A 112 1.74 -13.72 3.73
C VAL A 112 2.56 -15.02 3.82
N PRO A 113 2.10 -16.05 4.57
CA PRO A 113 2.82 -17.31 4.67
C PRO A 113 2.97 -18.02 3.31
N PRO A 114 3.96 -18.91 3.17
CA PRO A 114 4.02 -19.84 2.04
C PRO A 114 2.70 -20.62 1.90
N ASN A 115 2.31 -20.92 0.66
CA ASN A 115 1.08 -21.66 0.32
C ASN A 115 -0.23 -20.96 0.74
N THR A 116 -0.20 -19.66 1.02
CA THR A 116 -1.43 -18.88 1.22
C THR A 116 -2.31 -18.96 -0.03
N GLU A 117 -3.60 -19.20 0.16
CA GLU A 117 -4.58 -19.21 -0.92
C GLU A 117 -4.77 -17.80 -1.50
N PHE A 118 -4.78 -17.69 -2.82
CA PHE A 118 -5.00 -16.42 -3.52
C PHE A 118 -5.62 -16.64 -4.90
N TRP A 119 -6.19 -15.57 -5.44
CA TRP A 119 -6.70 -15.51 -6.81
C TRP A 119 -6.11 -14.30 -7.52
N VAL A 120 -5.78 -14.49 -8.80
CA VAL A 120 -5.53 -13.36 -9.70
C VAL A 120 -6.89 -12.87 -10.18
N VAL A 121 -7.23 -11.63 -9.81
CA VAL A 121 -8.50 -11.02 -10.20
C VAL A 121 -8.42 -10.65 -11.68
N PRO A 122 -9.40 -11.04 -12.52
CA PRO A 122 -9.37 -10.72 -13.95
C PRO A 122 -9.19 -9.23 -14.19
N ARG A 123 -8.33 -8.91 -15.16
CA ARG A 123 -7.91 -7.53 -15.45
C ARG A 123 -9.07 -6.60 -15.73
N GLU A 124 -10.10 -7.09 -16.41
CA GLU A 124 -11.29 -6.32 -16.82
C GLU A 124 -12.42 -6.35 -15.79
N SER A 125 -12.21 -6.99 -14.63
CA SER A 125 -13.23 -6.99 -13.58
C SER A 125 -13.42 -5.59 -12.99
N GLU A 126 -14.66 -5.28 -12.60
CA GLU A 126 -14.98 -4.02 -11.93
C GLU A 126 -14.14 -3.83 -10.66
N LEU A 127 -13.91 -4.91 -9.91
CA LEU A 127 -13.07 -4.93 -8.72
C LEU A 127 -11.63 -4.48 -9.01
N ALA A 128 -11.00 -5.03 -10.05
CA ALA A 128 -9.65 -4.62 -10.44
C ALA A 128 -9.62 -3.16 -10.91
N GLY A 129 -10.63 -2.73 -11.68
CA GLY A 129 -10.77 -1.34 -12.12
C GLY A 129 -10.96 -0.37 -10.96
N ALA A 130 -11.79 -0.73 -9.97
CA ALA A 130 -12.07 0.08 -8.80
C ALA A 130 -10.82 0.27 -7.93
N LEU A 131 -10.08 -0.82 -7.64
CA LEU A 131 -8.86 -0.73 -6.85
C LEU A 131 -7.79 0.12 -7.54
N ARG A 132 -7.64 0.01 -8.88
CA ARG A 132 -6.70 0.85 -9.64
C ARG A 132 -7.09 2.33 -9.56
N ARG A 133 -8.38 2.65 -9.70
CA ARG A 133 -8.88 4.02 -9.54
C ARG A 133 -8.68 4.53 -8.12
N GLU A 134 -8.92 3.72 -7.09
CA GLU A 134 -8.65 4.07 -5.69
C GLU A 134 -7.17 4.45 -5.51
N VAL A 135 -6.27 3.60 -6.02
CA VAL A 135 -4.82 3.78 -5.89
C VAL A 135 -4.31 5.00 -6.69
N ASP A 136 -4.78 5.17 -7.92
CA ASP A 136 -4.40 6.33 -8.74
C ASP A 136 -4.99 7.63 -8.15
N SER A 137 -6.24 7.62 -7.66
CA SER A 137 -6.90 8.81 -7.09
C SER A 137 -6.24 9.30 -5.81
N PHE A 138 -5.62 8.42 -5.01
CA PHE A 138 -4.86 8.82 -3.82
C PHE A 138 -3.80 9.88 -4.14
N ILE A 139 -3.23 9.83 -5.35
CA ILE A 139 -2.19 10.75 -5.81
C ILE A 139 -2.76 12.00 -6.47
N ASP A 140 -3.86 11.87 -7.20
CA ASP A 140 -4.47 12.96 -7.96
C ASP A 140 -5.32 13.91 -7.10
N ASN A 141 -5.69 13.50 -5.87
CA ASN A 141 -6.52 14.29 -4.94
C ASN A 141 -5.83 15.52 -4.31
N GLY A 142 -4.64 15.89 -4.76
CA GLY A 142 -4.12 17.25 -4.65
C GLY A 142 -3.70 17.69 -3.24
N TRP A 143 -2.41 17.95 -3.10
CA TRP A 143 -1.79 18.70 -2.01
C TRP A 143 -2.67 19.85 -1.50
N THR A 144 -3.33 19.69 -0.34
CA THR A 144 -4.03 20.80 0.32
C THR A 144 -3.19 21.25 1.52
N PRO A 145 -2.71 22.50 1.57
CA PRO A 145 -2.09 23.05 2.78
C PRO A 145 -3.10 23.03 3.93
N VAL A 146 -2.67 22.64 5.14
CA VAL A 146 -3.50 22.90 6.33
C VAL A 146 -3.32 24.38 6.69
N SER A 147 -4.39 25.18 6.59
CA SER A 147 -4.35 26.58 7.01
C SER A 147 -3.89 26.69 8.49
N PRO A 148 -3.07 27.68 8.88
CA PRO A 148 -2.54 27.80 10.24
C PRO A 148 -3.58 28.04 11.36
N THR A 149 -4.88 28.07 11.06
CA THR A 149 -5.89 28.62 11.97
C THR A 149 -6.63 27.52 12.73
N SER A 150 -6.00 26.94 13.76
CA SER A 150 -6.71 26.37 14.93
C SER A 150 -5.77 26.04 16.11
N LEU A 151 -4.75 26.87 16.37
CA LEU A 151 -3.94 26.74 17.59
C LEU A 151 -3.92 28.01 18.43
N TYR A 152 -5.09 28.62 18.63
CA TYR A 152 -5.35 29.48 19.78
C TYR A 152 -6.86 29.40 20.13
N THR A 153 -7.24 28.36 20.87
CA THR A 153 -8.32 28.51 21.86
C THR A 153 -7.75 27.97 23.15
N THR A 154 -7.13 28.87 23.89
CA THR A 154 -6.89 28.74 25.32
C THR A 154 -8.24 28.55 26.02
N ARG A 155 -8.34 27.48 26.82
CA ARG A 155 -8.99 27.52 28.11
C ARG A 155 -8.10 26.78 29.10
#